data_AF-A0A6J6B2E7-F1
#
_entry.id   AF-A0A6J6B2E7-F1
#
_cell.length_a   1.000
_cell.length_b   1.000
_cell.length_c   1.000
_cell.angle_alpha   90.00
_cell.angle_beta   90.00
_cell.angle_gamma   90.00
#
_symmetry.space_group_name_H-M   'P 1'
#
loop_
_entity.id
_entity.type
_entity.pdbx_description
1 polymer ?
#
loop_
_entity_poly.entity_id
_entity_poly.type
_entity_poly.pdbx_seq_one_letter_code
_entity_poly.pdbx_strand_id
1 'polypeptide(L)' 'MEPEAPVAMRIDTVLKDLGLILDLGQASQTPLTAATGVRELYAHAASAGFDAADMAALFRYIRES' A
#
# COMPACT_ATOMS: atom_id res chain seq x y z
N MET A 1 9.66 19.58 -21.42
CA MET A 1 8.81 18.96 -20.38
C MET A 1 9.77 18.52 -19.30
N GLU A 2 9.60 19.00 -18.07
CA GLU A 2 10.37 18.43 -16.96
C GLU A 2 10.04 16.93 -16.87
N PRO A 3 11.04 16.05 -16.71
CA PRO A 3 10.76 14.64 -16.49
C PRO A 3 9.87 14.53 -15.26
N GLU A 4 8.78 13.78 -15.38
CA GLU A 4 7.90 13.46 -14.26
C GLU A 4 8.77 12.98 -13.10
N ALA A 5 8.65 13.63 -11.93
CA ALA A 5 9.45 13.27 -10.79
C ALA A 5 9.24 11.77 -10.49
N PRO A 6 10.31 10.99 -10.24
CA PRO A 6 10.18 9.57 -9.98
C PRO A 6 9.27 9.34 -8.76
N VAL A 7 8.33 8.41 -8.90
CA VAL A 7 7.43 8.00 -7.81
C VAL A 7 8.26 7.46 -6.65
N ALA A 8 8.16 8.08 -5.47
CA ALA A 8 9.00 7.76 -4.33
C ALA A 8 8.57 6.44 -3.67
N MET A 9 7.26 6.23 -3.48
CA MET A 9 6.72 4.97 -2.96
C MET A 9 5.45 4.57 -3.72
N ARG A 10 5.58 3.59 -4.61
CA ARG A 10 4.43 3.04 -5.35
C ARG A 10 3.52 2.21 -4.45
N ILE A 11 2.22 2.23 -4.72
CA ILE A 11 1.21 1.44 -3.99
C ILE A 11 1.51 -0.06 -4.05
N ASP A 12 1.93 -0.59 -5.21
CA ASP A 12 2.30 -2.01 -5.34
C ASP A 12 3.51 -2.40 -4.48
N THR A 13 4.52 -1.53 -4.39
CA THR A 13 5.67 -1.70 -3.50
C THR A 13 5.25 -1.69 -2.03
N VAL A 14 4.41 -0.74 -1.63
CA VAL A 14 3.89 -0.67 -0.25
C VAL A 14 3.05 -1.92 0.08
N LEU A 15 2.22 -2.37 -0.86
CA LEU A 15 1.41 -3.58 -0.68
C LEU A 15 2.28 -4.83 -0.49
N LYS A 16 3.36 -4.97 -1.26
CA LYS A 16 4.36 -6.03 -1.09
C LYS A 16 5.00 -5.97 0.31
N ASP A 17 5.45 -4.79 0.73
CA ASP A 17 6.14 -4.63 2.01
C ASP A 17 5.21 -4.88 3.21
N LEU A 18 3.93 -4.51 3.10
CA LEU A 18 2.90 -4.90 4.08
C LEU A 18 2.71 -6.42 4.16
N GLY A 19 2.83 -7.14 3.05
CA GLY A 19 2.88 -8.60 3.04
C GLY A 19 4.05 -9.13 3.86
N LEU A 20 5.26 -8.63 3.60
CA LEU A 20 6.48 -9.01 4.34
C LEU A 20 6.36 -8.70 5.85
N ILE A 21 5.78 -7.57 6.22
CA ILE A 21 5.56 -7.17 7.61
C ILE A 21 4.61 -8.14 8.31
N LEU A 22 3.50 -8.52 7.67
CA LEU A 22 2.54 -9.47 8.25
C LEU A 22 3.12 -10.87 8.37
N ASP A 23 3.87 -11.33 7.36
CA ASP A 23 4.56 -12.63 7.40
C ASP A 23 5.54 -12.68 8.58
N LEU A 24 6.30 -11.59 8.79
CA LEU A 24 7.18 -11.46 9.95
C LEU A 24 6.41 -11.46 11.27
N GLY A 25 5.32 -10.70 11.37
CA GLY A 25 4.48 -10.67 12.57
C GLY A 25 3.90 -12.05 12.91
N GLN A 26 3.50 -12.82 11.91
CA GLN A 26 3.06 -14.20 12.09
C GLN A 26 4.20 -15.08 12.61
N ALA A 27 5.38 -15.01 11.99
CA ALA A 27 6.54 -15.79 12.40
C ALA A 27 7.03 -15.44 13.83
N SER A 28 6.90 -14.17 14.23
CA SER A 28 7.28 -13.67 15.56
C SER A 28 6.14 -13.73 16.59
N GLN A 29 5.00 -14.34 16.25
CA GLN A 29 3.79 -14.40 17.10
C GLN A 29 3.36 -13.01 17.61
N THR A 30 3.60 -11.96 16.83
CA THR A 30 3.28 -10.57 17.16
C THR A 30 1.99 -10.17 16.45
N PRO A 31 0.90 -9.84 17.17
CA PRO A 31 -0.34 -9.42 16.54
C PRO A 31 -0.20 -8.05 15.85
N LEU A 32 -0.46 -8.01 14.53
CA LEU A 32 -0.39 -6.80 13.70
C LEU A 32 -1.76 -6.47 13.09
N THR A 33 -2.79 -6.37 13.94
CA THR A 33 -4.19 -6.18 13.50
C THR A 33 -4.37 -4.90 12.67
N ALA A 34 -3.75 -3.79 13.06
CA ALA A 34 -3.82 -2.53 12.30
C ALA A 34 -3.19 -2.67 10.91
N ALA A 35 -2.04 -3.34 10.79
CA ALA A 35 -1.37 -3.55 9.50
C ALA A 35 -2.19 -4.43 8.55
N THR A 36 -3.02 -5.33 9.09
CA THR A 36 -3.93 -6.17 8.28
C THR A 36 -4.96 -5.30 7.55
N GLY A 37 -5.67 -4.42 8.27
CA GLY A 37 -6.63 -3.51 7.65
C GLY A 37 -5.99 -2.51 6.69
N VAL A 38 -4.78 -2.04 7.00
CA VAL A 38 -4.02 -1.18 6.06
C VAL A 38 -3.67 -1.95 4.78
N ARG A 39 -3.21 -3.19 4.87
CA ARG A 39 -2.93 -4.02 3.69
C ARG A 39 -4.16 -4.23 2.82
N GLU A 40 -5.31 -4.49 3.41
CA GLU A 40 -6.58 -4.61 2.68
C GLU A 40 -6.92 -3.32 1.93
N LEU A 41 -6.76 -2.16 2.58
CA LEU A 41 -7.00 -0.86 1.95
C LEU A 41 -6.07 -0.62 0.75
N TYR A 42 -4.78 -0.94 0.86
CA TYR A 42 -3.84 -0.86 -0.27
C TYR A 42 -4.15 -1.87 -1.37
N ALA A 43 -4.60 -3.08 -1.03
CA ALA A 43 -5.02 -4.08 -2.00
C ALA A 43 -6.23 -3.60 -2.81
N HIS A 44 -7.20 -2.97 -2.16
CA HIS A 44 -8.35 -2.37 -2.84
C HIS A 44 -7.94 -1.21 -3.76
N ALA A 45 -7.08 -0.29 -3.29
CA ALA A 45 -6.58 0.80 -4.13
C ALA A 45 -5.81 0.29 -5.35
N ALA A 46 -4.95 -0.72 -5.18
CA ALA A 46 -4.24 -1.37 -6.29
C ALA A 46 -5.23 -1.97 -7.31
N SER A 47 -6.26 -2.68 -6.83
CA SER A 47 -7.30 -3.26 -7.70
C SER A 47 -8.14 -2.21 -8.43
N ALA A 48 -8.20 -0.98 -7.92
CA ALA A 48 -8.88 0.15 -8.54
C ALA A 48 -7.99 0.92 -9.54
N GLY A 49 -6.80 0.41 -9.87
CA GLY A 49 -5.89 1.00 -10.87
C GLY A 49 -4.92 2.04 -10.33
N PHE A 50 -4.72 2.09 -9.01
CA PHE A 50 -3.72 2.97 -8.37
C PHE A 50 -2.36 2.28 -8.13
N ASP A 51 -2.15 1.06 -8.63
CA ASP A 51 -0.97 0.23 -8.35
C ASP A 51 0.38 0.93 -8.60
N ALA A 52 0.51 1.61 -9.74
CA ALA A 52 1.72 2.35 -10.11
C ALA A 52 1.78 3.78 -9.54
N ALA A 53 0.73 4.25 -8.87
CA ALA A 53 0.68 5.59 -8.29
C ALA A 53 1.47 5.68 -6.99
N ASP A 54 1.90 6.89 -6.63
CA ASP A 54 2.49 7.15 -5.31
C ASP A 54 1.50 6.84 -4.19
N MET A 55 1.97 6.36 -3.05
CA MET A 55 1.14 6.02 -1.89
C MET A 55 0.29 7.18 -1.37
N ALA A 56 0.70 8.44 -1.62
CA ALA A 56 -0.12 9.60 -1.33
C ALA A 56 -1.46 9.61 -2.11
N ALA A 57 -1.54 8.90 -3.24
CA ALA A 57 -2.78 8.70 -3.99
C ALA A 57 -3.82 7.87 -3.23
N LEU A 58 -3.43 7.17 -2.16
CA LEU A 58 -4.39 6.46 -1.30
C LEU A 58 -5.43 7.40 -0.70
N PHE A 59 -5.05 8.64 -0.35
CA PHE A 59 -6.01 9.65 0.15
C PHE A 59 -7.06 10.01 -0.91
N ARG A 60 -6.67 10.00 -2.19
CA ARG A 60 -7.59 10.21 -3.30
C ARG A 60 -8.56 9.03 -3.41
N TYR A 61 -8.03 7.80 -3.40
CA TYR A 61 -8.83 6.58 -3.39
C TYR A 61 -9.88 6.57 -2.27
N ILE A 62 -9.47 6.85 -1.02
CA ILE A 62 -10.38 6.86 0.15
C ILE A 62 -11.51 7.89 -0.01
N ARG A 63 -11.20 9.06 -0.58
CA ARG A 63 -12.19 10.14 -0.78
C ARG A 63 -13.20 9.81 -1.89
N GLU A 64 -12.80 8.99 -2.86
CA GLU A 64 -13.60 8.64 -4.04
C GLU A 64 -14.35 7.31 -3.90
N SER A 65 -14.12 6.57 -2.80
CA SER A 65 -14.73 5.28 -2.48
C SER A 65 -16.05 5.40 -1.70
#